data_AF-A0A7W0Q8C3-F1
#
_entry.id   AF-A0A7W0Q8C3-F1
#
_cell.length_a   1.000
_cell.length_b   1.000
_cell.length_c   1.000
_cell.angle_alpha   90.00
_cell.angle_beta   90.00
_cell.angle_gamma   90.00
#
_symmetry.space_group_name_H-M   'P 1'
#
loop_
_entity.id
_entity.type
_entity.pdbx_description
1 polymer ?
#
loop_
_entity_poly.entity_id
_entity_poly.type
_entity_poly.pdbx_seq_one_letter_code
_entity_poly.pdbx_strand_id
1 'polypeptide(L)'
;MAGAKTPLTFRIFKGDQLIREERLSLSVIKLGKVPSAHLKLDDETVSRMHAIIEVNGPGDVSIIDLGSTKGTFVNGQKVNKAKLQSGDTIVVGETRIELAIGASEEDEPTRVNTPAAPPGGDVVASTPRPNVPAYQAPPPPPMQSRPAPMAPAPQMSAPPPMAAPPAAYAAPMAPAPSAFSAQPGALRPPPGMAGGGAIGGPAIYGSAMAVPAGFQASMAEQVDEIGGTRAVEVAAMLGDSVVGVKHCIDPRGGKVTPVTYAFFAVGIAMMLASAFSFYVAVDNAAYNHGRYEYETQVLKKPGFAVRPRTMSMAYDWMMIGGLLLSITAFTAGLARMRREKQSPYVRIGTASNVEFPIEGAPSPDFAMVAPHGDDFAFNFGHGMEGEMIIGGQSTSLAELAAQGRTTISPIPAGAKIRVRAGKTTFLVSAVPQPRRQTAALFAALESRVLAYFAGSLAVHLGFWAILQQIPVEDSGANIDLASLEDTATRTNSASQDDPPPPEEEDKPDDGAEESGGTGTAMALDEGKMGKKESDRAEGQYKMKKEQEDPQLARQQAIEQARNAGILG
;
A
#
# COMPACT_ATOMS: atom_id res chain seq x y z
N MET A 1 -0.44 -31.48 -18.50
CA MET A 1 -1.15 -30.47 -19.29
C MET A 1 -0.19 -29.37 -19.69
N ALA A 2 0.31 -29.38 -20.92
CA ALA A 2 0.81 -28.15 -21.52
C ALA A 2 -0.42 -27.34 -21.95
N GLY A 3 -0.51 -26.07 -21.58
CA GLY A 3 -1.63 -25.23 -22.03
C GLY A 3 -1.46 -24.92 -23.51
N ALA A 4 -2.33 -25.45 -24.37
CA ALA A 4 -2.30 -25.17 -25.79
C ALA A 4 -2.46 -23.65 -26.02
N LYS A 5 -1.42 -23.01 -26.55
CA LYS A 5 -1.38 -21.54 -26.70
C LYS A 5 -2.28 -21.13 -27.85
N THR A 6 -3.47 -20.63 -27.53
CA THR A 6 -4.43 -20.08 -28.49
C THR A 6 -3.74 -19.10 -29.44
N PRO A 7 -3.68 -19.38 -30.76
CA PRO A 7 -3.10 -18.46 -31.72
C PRO A 7 -4.06 -17.28 -31.96
N LEU A 8 -3.57 -16.06 -31.74
CA LEU A 8 -4.28 -14.84 -32.08
C LEU A 8 -3.69 -14.21 -33.34
N THR A 9 -4.54 -13.95 -34.33
CA THR A 9 -4.17 -13.26 -35.57
C THR A 9 -4.73 -11.84 -35.53
N PHE A 10 -3.85 -10.85 -35.72
CA PHE A 10 -4.14 -9.43 -35.69
C PHE A 10 -3.99 -8.85 -37.09
N ARG A 11 -5.09 -8.33 -37.66
CA ARG A 11 -5.07 -7.56 -38.91
C ARG A 11 -5.04 -6.08 -38.58
N ILE A 12 -3.92 -5.42 -38.87
CA ILE A 12 -3.67 -4.02 -38.49
C ILE A 12 -3.98 -3.11 -39.69
N PHE A 13 -4.95 -2.23 -39.53
CA PHE A 13 -5.42 -1.28 -40.53
C PHE A 13 -5.15 0.18 -40.10
N LYS A 14 -4.95 1.06 -41.08
CA LYS A 14 -4.89 2.51 -40.90
C LYS A 14 -5.78 3.18 -41.95
N GLY A 15 -6.87 3.80 -41.49
CA GLY A 15 -8.05 3.95 -42.35
C GLY A 15 -8.52 2.59 -42.83
N ASP A 16 -8.91 2.49 -44.10
CA ASP A 16 -9.38 1.24 -44.72
C ASP A 16 -8.23 0.36 -45.26
N GLN A 17 -6.97 0.80 -45.19
CA GLN A 17 -5.83 0.04 -45.70
C GLN A 17 -5.27 -0.92 -44.65
N LEU A 18 -5.25 -2.22 -44.96
CA LEU A 18 -4.50 -3.23 -44.22
C LEU A 18 -2.99 -2.96 -44.37
N ILE A 19 -2.29 -2.70 -43.26
CA ILE A 19 -0.83 -2.54 -43.22
C ILE A 19 -0.16 -3.91 -43.16
N ARG A 20 -0.58 -4.77 -42.22
CA ARG A 20 -0.03 -6.12 -42.04
C ARG A 20 -0.98 -7.03 -41.26
N GLU A 21 -0.79 -8.33 -41.44
CA GLU A 21 -1.36 -9.38 -40.58
C GLU A 21 -0.23 -9.99 -39.74
N GLU A 22 -0.47 -10.21 -38.44
CA GLU A 22 0.54 -10.67 -37.48
C GLU A 22 -0.07 -11.72 -36.54
N ARG A 23 0.53 -12.90 -36.43
CA ARG A 23 0.00 -14.04 -35.66
C ARG A 23 0.88 -14.35 -34.45
N LEU A 24 0.31 -14.29 -33.25
CA LEU A 24 1.01 -14.43 -31.97
C LEU A 24 0.32 -15.48 -31.07
N SER A 25 1.10 -16.46 -30.60
CA SER A 25 0.65 -17.49 -29.66
C SER A 25 1.28 -17.26 -28.27
N LEU A 26 0.90 -16.16 -27.61
CA LEU A 26 1.41 -15.73 -26.30
C LEU A 26 0.25 -15.58 -25.31
N SER A 27 0.48 -15.94 -24.03
CA SER A 27 -0.50 -15.75 -22.95
C SER A 27 -0.71 -14.28 -22.58
N VAL A 28 0.25 -13.40 -22.90
CA VAL A 28 0.18 -11.95 -22.65
C VAL A 28 0.77 -11.21 -23.86
N ILE A 29 -0.07 -10.44 -24.55
CA ILE A 29 0.30 -9.65 -25.74
C ILE A 29 0.25 -8.17 -25.37
N LYS A 30 1.34 -7.44 -25.61
CA LYS A 30 1.49 -6.02 -25.29
C LYS A 30 1.29 -5.17 -26.54
N LEU A 31 0.41 -4.17 -26.50
CA LEU A 31 0.12 -3.27 -27.61
C LEU A 31 0.66 -1.87 -27.28
N GLY A 32 1.34 -1.22 -28.24
CA GLY A 32 1.84 0.14 -28.05
C GLY A 32 2.86 0.58 -29.10
N LYS A 33 3.37 1.81 -28.94
CA LYS A 33 4.36 2.40 -29.86
C LYS A 33 5.82 1.99 -29.56
N VAL A 34 6.13 1.49 -28.37
CA VAL A 34 7.53 1.15 -28.01
C VAL A 34 8.02 -0.15 -28.70
N PRO A 35 9.32 -0.26 -29.02
CA PRO A 35 9.92 -1.50 -29.55
C PRO A 35 9.81 -2.74 -28.63
N SER A 36 9.42 -2.57 -27.37
CA SER A 36 9.19 -3.66 -26.41
C SER A 36 7.71 -4.05 -26.24
N ALA A 37 6.81 -3.50 -27.08
CA ALA A 37 5.47 -4.05 -27.27
C ALA A 37 5.55 -5.29 -28.18
N HIS A 38 4.71 -6.30 -27.95
CA HIS A 38 4.66 -7.49 -28.81
C HIS A 38 3.97 -7.14 -30.14
N LEU A 39 2.91 -6.32 -30.08
CA LEU A 39 2.25 -5.74 -31.24
C LEU A 39 2.61 -4.24 -31.32
N LYS A 40 3.71 -3.93 -32.02
CA LYS A 40 4.17 -2.54 -32.20
C LYS A 40 3.32 -1.81 -33.23
N LEU A 41 2.72 -0.68 -32.84
CA LEU A 41 1.85 0.14 -33.68
C LEU A 41 2.54 1.46 -34.07
N ASP A 42 2.57 1.74 -35.37
CA ASP A 42 3.24 2.90 -35.97
C ASP A 42 2.27 4.08 -36.16
N ASP A 43 1.80 4.57 -35.01
CA ASP A 43 0.76 5.58 -34.84
C ASP A 43 1.16 6.56 -33.73
N GLU A 44 1.21 7.86 -34.02
CA GLU A 44 1.65 8.84 -33.05
C GLU A 44 0.68 8.99 -31.86
N THR A 45 -0.61 8.76 -32.08
CA THR A 45 -1.66 8.87 -31.06
C THR A 45 -1.69 7.67 -30.11
N VAL A 46 -1.04 6.55 -30.48
CA VAL A 46 -0.87 5.38 -29.62
C VAL A 46 0.14 5.66 -28.51
N SER A 47 -0.30 5.52 -27.27
CA SER A 47 0.54 5.60 -26.07
C SER A 47 1.67 4.56 -26.08
N ARG A 48 2.79 4.88 -25.41
CA ARG A 48 4.03 4.07 -25.39
C ARG A 48 3.76 2.59 -25.14
N MET A 49 3.09 2.29 -24.03
CA MET A 49 2.36 1.04 -23.80
C MET A 49 0.89 1.47 -23.69
N HIS A 50 0.01 0.86 -24.48
CA HIS A 50 -1.38 1.31 -24.66
C HIS A 50 -2.36 0.35 -23.97
N ALA A 51 -2.23 -0.94 -24.29
CA ALA A 51 -3.08 -2.00 -23.78
C ALA A 51 -2.32 -3.33 -23.66
N ILE A 52 -2.89 -4.26 -22.90
CA ILE A 52 -2.47 -5.66 -22.83
C ILE A 52 -3.65 -6.56 -23.16
N ILE A 53 -3.42 -7.60 -23.96
CA ILE A 53 -4.35 -8.72 -24.14
C ILE A 53 -3.85 -9.91 -23.32
N GLU A 54 -4.68 -10.38 -22.41
CA GLU A 54 -4.50 -11.62 -21.64
C GLU A 54 -5.22 -12.77 -22.37
N VAL A 55 -4.55 -13.92 -22.49
CA VAL A 55 -5.03 -15.11 -23.21
C VAL A 55 -4.94 -16.32 -22.27
N ASN A 56 -6.07 -16.69 -21.67
CA ASN A 56 -6.19 -17.84 -20.78
C ASN A 56 -6.69 -19.10 -21.53
N GLY A 57 -7.29 -18.93 -22.71
CA GLY A 57 -7.74 -20.00 -23.59
C GLY A 57 -8.60 -19.46 -24.76
N PRO A 58 -9.09 -20.32 -25.67
CA PRO A 58 -9.79 -19.89 -26.89
C PRO A 58 -11.15 -19.21 -26.63
N GLY A 59 -11.75 -19.41 -25.45
CA GLY A 59 -12.95 -18.70 -25.00
C GLY A 59 -12.70 -17.67 -23.88
N ASP A 60 -11.45 -17.41 -23.51
CA ASP A 60 -11.09 -16.46 -22.46
C ASP A 60 -9.88 -15.60 -22.85
N VAL A 61 -10.15 -14.70 -23.79
CA VAL A 61 -9.27 -13.60 -24.20
C VAL A 61 -9.86 -12.31 -23.65
N SER A 62 -9.02 -11.41 -23.10
CA SER A 62 -9.48 -10.10 -22.64
C SER A 62 -8.44 -9.01 -22.85
N ILE A 63 -8.88 -7.80 -23.21
CA ILE A 63 -8.03 -6.61 -23.34
C ILE A 63 -8.17 -5.72 -22.11
N ILE A 64 -7.07 -5.10 -21.69
CA ILE A 64 -6.96 -4.15 -20.59
C ILE A 64 -6.25 -2.89 -21.12
N ASP A 65 -6.88 -1.73 -20.97
CA ASP A 65 -6.24 -0.43 -21.23
C ASP A 65 -5.34 -0.03 -20.05
N LEU A 66 -4.17 0.53 -20.34
CA LEU A 66 -3.16 0.88 -19.33
C LEU A 66 -3.13 2.38 -18.96
N GLY A 67 -4.26 3.08 -19.12
CA GLY A 67 -4.35 4.53 -18.94
C GLY A 67 -3.89 5.27 -20.20
N SER A 68 -4.29 4.79 -21.37
CA SER A 68 -3.89 5.36 -22.65
C SER A 68 -4.54 6.72 -22.92
N THR A 69 -3.87 7.54 -23.72
CA THR A 69 -4.20 8.97 -23.89
C THR A 69 -5.51 9.20 -24.67
N LYS A 70 -5.89 8.25 -25.53
CA LYS A 70 -7.19 8.24 -26.24
C LYS A 70 -8.17 7.24 -25.61
N GLY A 71 -7.66 6.20 -24.97
CA GLY A 71 -8.42 5.01 -24.54
C GLY A 71 -8.53 3.96 -25.64
N THR A 72 -8.61 2.72 -25.22
CA THR A 72 -8.95 1.56 -26.05
C THR A 72 -10.45 1.50 -26.31
N PHE A 73 -10.83 1.16 -27.55
CA PHE A 73 -12.21 0.90 -27.95
C PHE A 73 -12.34 -0.53 -28.50
N VAL A 74 -13.45 -1.19 -28.24
CA VAL A 74 -13.82 -2.50 -28.80
C VAL A 74 -15.22 -2.39 -29.39
N ASN A 75 -15.37 -2.74 -30.67
CA ASN A 75 -16.63 -2.63 -31.43
C ASN A 75 -17.31 -1.25 -31.29
N GLY A 76 -16.50 -0.18 -31.25
CA GLY A 76 -16.93 1.21 -31.09
C GLY A 76 -17.16 1.68 -29.64
N GLN A 77 -17.20 0.79 -28.65
CA GLN A 77 -17.37 1.15 -27.24
C GLN A 77 -16.02 1.35 -26.54
N LYS A 78 -15.87 2.42 -25.75
CA LYS A 78 -14.65 2.69 -24.97
C LYS A 78 -14.59 1.76 -23.75
N VAL A 79 -13.47 1.08 -23.54
CA VAL A 79 -13.34 0.04 -22.50
C VAL A 79 -12.03 0.16 -21.69
N ASN A 80 -12.12 -0.09 -20.38
CA ASN A 80 -10.95 -0.21 -19.50
C ASN A 80 -10.50 -1.69 -19.37
N LYS A 81 -11.44 -2.62 -19.26
CA LYS A 81 -11.24 -4.06 -19.49
C LYS A 81 -12.46 -4.63 -20.22
N ALA A 82 -12.23 -5.48 -21.22
CA ALA A 82 -13.28 -6.17 -21.97
C ALA A 82 -12.84 -7.58 -22.34
N LYS A 83 -13.78 -8.54 -22.39
CA LYS A 83 -13.52 -9.81 -23.08
C LYS A 83 -13.56 -9.60 -24.59
N LEU A 84 -12.78 -10.39 -25.32
CA LEU A 84 -12.67 -10.35 -26.78
C LEU A 84 -13.17 -11.65 -27.39
N GLN A 85 -13.80 -11.55 -28.56
CA GLN A 85 -14.27 -12.65 -29.40
C GLN A 85 -13.57 -12.64 -30.77
N SER A 86 -13.68 -13.76 -31.50
CA SER A 86 -13.17 -13.85 -32.87
C SER A 86 -14.05 -13.01 -33.80
N GLY A 87 -13.45 -12.05 -34.50
CA GLY A 87 -14.13 -11.04 -35.31
C GLY A 87 -14.20 -9.64 -34.67
N ASP A 88 -13.78 -9.48 -33.41
CA ASP A 88 -13.83 -8.17 -32.74
C ASP A 88 -12.89 -7.13 -33.38
N THR A 89 -13.41 -5.92 -33.50
CA THR A 89 -12.67 -4.75 -33.98
C THR A 89 -12.21 -3.90 -32.79
N ILE A 90 -10.91 -3.91 -32.53
CA ILE A 90 -10.23 -3.10 -31.53
C ILE A 90 -9.75 -1.81 -32.20
N VAL A 91 -9.98 -0.64 -31.60
CA VAL A 91 -9.42 0.64 -32.07
C VAL A 91 -8.59 1.26 -30.95
N VAL A 92 -7.34 1.60 -31.29
CA VAL A 92 -6.35 2.16 -30.37
C VAL A 92 -5.62 3.30 -31.07
N GLY A 93 -5.85 4.53 -30.62
CA GLY A 93 -5.39 5.71 -31.35
C GLY A 93 -6.20 5.93 -32.63
N GLU A 94 -5.53 5.97 -33.77
CA GLU A 94 -6.11 5.99 -35.13
C GLU A 94 -6.01 4.62 -35.83
N THR A 95 -5.40 3.63 -35.15
CA THR A 95 -5.18 2.28 -35.66
C THR A 95 -6.37 1.37 -35.37
N ARG A 96 -6.94 0.76 -36.42
CA ARG A 96 -7.97 -0.29 -36.34
C ARG A 96 -7.27 -1.65 -36.37
N ILE A 97 -7.69 -2.58 -35.50
CA ILE A 97 -7.15 -3.94 -35.42
C ILE A 97 -8.32 -4.91 -35.39
N GLU A 98 -8.39 -5.82 -36.36
CA GLU A 98 -9.36 -6.92 -36.34
C GLU A 98 -8.70 -8.17 -35.78
N LEU A 99 -9.34 -8.78 -34.79
CA LEU A 99 -8.86 -9.96 -34.09
C LEU A 99 -9.52 -11.22 -34.66
N ALA A 100 -8.74 -12.21 -35.05
CA ALA A 100 -9.20 -13.58 -35.21
C ALA A 100 -8.55 -14.47 -34.13
N ILE A 101 -9.41 -15.13 -33.35
CA ILE A 101 -9.02 -16.16 -32.37
C ILE A 101 -9.05 -17.50 -33.10
N GLY A 102 -7.89 -18.13 -33.29
CA GLY A 102 -7.80 -19.47 -33.86
C GLY A 102 -8.03 -20.55 -32.81
N ALA A 103 -8.53 -21.71 -33.24
CA ALA A 103 -8.50 -22.91 -32.42
C ALA A 103 -7.05 -23.31 -32.10
N SER A 104 -6.85 -24.03 -30.98
CA SER A 104 -5.59 -24.69 -30.67
C SER A 104 -5.29 -25.77 -31.72
N GLU A 105 -4.03 -25.86 -32.16
CA GLU A 105 -3.56 -26.83 -33.16
C GLU A 105 -3.39 -28.24 -32.55
N GLU A 106 -4.51 -28.84 -32.14
CA GLU A 106 -4.62 -30.23 -31.66
C GLU A 106 -5.80 -30.98 -32.31
N ASP A 107 -6.11 -30.73 -33.61
CA ASP A 107 -7.09 -31.55 -34.36
C ASP A 107 -6.87 -31.56 -35.90
N GLU A 108 -5.60 -31.72 -36.34
CA GLU A 108 -5.23 -32.02 -37.74
C GLU A 108 -4.57 -33.41 -37.78
N PRO A 109 -5.27 -34.48 -38.22
CA PRO A 109 -4.68 -35.81 -38.28
C PRO A 109 -3.74 -35.94 -39.48
N THR A 110 -2.43 -35.95 -39.21
CA THR A 110 -1.33 -36.01 -40.19
C THR A 110 -1.58 -37.01 -41.32
N ARG A 111 -2.00 -36.52 -42.50
CA ARG A 111 -2.17 -37.34 -43.70
C ARG A 111 -0.81 -37.75 -44.27
N VAL A 112 -0.43 -39.00 -44.02
CA VAL A 112 0.68 -39.67 -44.72
C VAL A 112 0.33 -39.80 -46.20
N ASN A 113 1.19 -39.28 -47.08
CA ASN A 113 1.01 -39.40 -48.53
C ASN A 113 1.32 -40.82 -49.01
N THR A 114 0.32 -41.48 -49.61
CA THR A 114 0.48 -42.72 -50.39
C THR A 114 -0.31 -42.57 -51.71
N PRO A 115 0.19 -42.98 -52.90
CA PRO A 115 -0.41 -42.57 -54.16
C PRO A 115 -1.57 -43.45 -54.67
N ALA A 116 -2.69 -42.79 -55.00
CA ALA A 116 -3.60 -43.01 -56.15
C ALA A 116 -4.29 -44.38 -56.43
N ALA A 117 -5.33 -44.29 -57.28
CA ALA A 117 -6.17 -45.37 -57.89
C ALA A 117 -7.48 -45.73 -57.12
N PRO A 118 -8.59 -46.04 -57.83
CA PRO A 118 -9.80 -45.19 -57.67
C PRO A 118 -11.12 -46.02 -57.46
N PRO A 119 -12.34 -45.63 -57.90
CA PRO A 119 -13.45 -45.48 -56.94
C PRO A 119 -14.71 -46.34 -57.19
N GLY A 120 -15.59 -46.44 -56.18
CA GLY A 120 -17.00 -46.86 -56.36
C GLY A 120 -17.67 -47.42 -55.10
N GLY A 121 -19.01 -47.29 -55.02
CA GLY A 121 -19.86 -48.05 -54.11
C GLY A 121 -20.67 -47.24 -53.08
N ASP A 122 -21.93 -46.93 -53.39
CA ASP A 122 -22.91 -46.38 -52.45
C ASP A 122 -23.55 -47.47 -51.57
N VAL A 123 -23.66 -47.24 -50.25
CA VAL A 123 -24.74 -47.74 -49.37
C VAL A 123 -24.74 -46.89 -48.08
N VAL A 124 -25.81 -46.14 -47.78
CA VAL A 124 -27.04 -46.54 -47.04
C VAL A 124 -26.80 -46.82 -45.55
N ALA A 125 -27.59 -46.15 -44.70
CA ALA A 125 -27.50 -46.21 -43.24
C ALA A 125 -28.40 -47.32 -42.62
N SER A 126 -28.10 -47.74 -41.38
CA SER A 126 -29.08 -48.01 -40.29
C SER A 126 -28.48 -48.68 -39.04
N THR A 127 -28.42 -47.96 -37.90
CA THR A 127 -28.62 -48.43 -36.49
C THR A 127 -27.83 -49.66 -35.92
N PRO A 128 -27.90 -49.96 -34.59
CA PRO A 128 -28.21 -49.13 -33.41
C PRO A 128 -26.98 -48.99 -32.47
N ARG A 129 -27.16 -48.36 -31.29
CA ARG A 129 -26.10 -48.27 -30.25
C ARG A 129 -25.82 -49.63 -29.59
N PRO A 130 -24.55 -50.05 -29.43
CA PRO A 130 -24.18 -51.07 -28.45
C PRO A 130 -24.42 -50.58 -27.01
N ASN A 131 -24.80 -51.49 -26.12
CA ASN A 131 -25.01 -51.20 -24.70
C ASN A 131 -23.66 -51.13 -23.96
N VAL A 132 -23.32 -49.98 -23.35
CA VAL A 132 -22.09 -49.84 -22.55
C VAL A 132 -22.31 -50.42 -21.15
N PRO A 133 -21.50 -51.41 -20.70
CA PRO A 133 -21.57 -51.85 -19.31
C PRO A 133 -21.07 -50.75 -18.36
N ALA A 134 -21.70 -50.64 -17.20
CA ALA A 134 -21.31 -49.65 -16.20
C ALA A 134 -19.90 -49.93 -15.66
N TYR A 135 -19.01 -48.93 -15.75
CA TYR A 135 -17.64 -49.03 -15.26
C TYR A 135 -17.62 -49.05 -13.73
N GLN A 136 -17.48 -50.23 -13.13
CA GLN A 136 -17.24 -50.35 -11.69
C GLN A 136 -15.83 -49.83 -11.37
N ALA A 137 -15.73 -48.90 -10.42
CA ALA A 137 -14.45 -48.46 -9.89
C ALA A 137 -13.76 -49.62 -9.14
N PRO A 138 -12.43 -49.80 -9.28
CA PRO A 138 -11.71 -50.80 -8.48
C PRO A 138 -11.76 -50.44 -6.99
N PRO A 139 -11.80 -51.44 -6.09
CA PRO A 139 -11.82 -51.18 -4.65
C PRO A 139 -10.52 -50.51 -4.17
N PRO A 140 -10.57 -49.68 -3.11
CA PRO A 140 -9.38 -49.07 -2.54
C PRO A 140 -8.44 -50.12 -1.94
N PRO A 141 -7.11 -49.88 -1.93
CA PRO A 141 -6.15 -50.79 -1.29
C PRO A 141 -6.42 -50.91 0.22
N PRO A 142 -6.13 -52.07 0.83
CA PRO A 142 -6.39 -52.30 2.25
C PRO A 142 -5.56 -51.35 3.13
N MET A 143 -6.22 -50.70 4.08
CA MET A 143 -5.57 -49.84 5.07
C MET A 143 -4.61 -50.67 5.92
N GLN A 144 -3.31 -50.39 5.84
CA GLN A 144 -2.35 -50.97 6.78
C GLN A 144 -2.61 -50.45 8.18
N SER A 145 -2.83 -51.36 9.13
CA SER A 145 -3.13 -51.03 10.52
C SER A 145 -1.93 -50.33 11.18
N ARG A 146 -2.14 -49.08 11.59
CA ARG A 146 -1.16 -48.27 12.34
C ARG A 146 -0.81 -48.98 13.67
N PRO A 147 0.48 -49.25 13.98
CA PRO A 147 0.87 -49.78 15.28
C PRO A 147 0.42 -48.86 16.42
N ALA A 148 0.04 -49.47 17.55
CA ALA A 148 -0.37 -48.73 18.74
C ALA A 148 0.77 -47.86 19.29
N PRO A 149 0.48 -46.70 19.92
CA PRO A 149 1.51 -45.88 20.53
C PRO A 149 2.19 -46.63 21.68
N MET A 150 3.48 -46.90 21.53
CA MET A 150 4.28 -47.51 22.59
C MET A 150 4.43 -46.54 23.77
N ALA A 151 4.34 -47.05 25.00
CA ALA A 151 4.40 -46.23 26.21
C ALA A 151 5.71 -45.41 26.30
N PRO A 152 5.69 -44.20 26.89
CA PRO A 152 6.89 -43.39 27.04
C PRO A 152 7.93 -44.12 27.90
N ALA A 153 9.18 -44.12 27.43
CA ALA A 153 10.31 -44.66 28.21
C ALA A 153 10.51 -43.85 29.51
N PRO A 154 10.96 -44.50 30.61
CA PRO A 154 11.24 -43.80 31.85
C PRO A 154 12.32 -42.74 31.64
N GLN A 155 12.06 -41.53 32.13
CA GLN A 155 13.00 -40.41 32.02
C GLN A 155 14.24 -40.71 32.87
N MET A 156 15.39 -40.94 32.22
CA MET A 156 16.68 -40.84 32.91
C MET A 156 16.88 -39.38 33.31
N SER A 157 16.92 -39.12 34.62
CA SER A 157 17.21 -37.81 35.18
C SER A 157 18.57 -37.32 34.68
N ALA A 158 18.60 -36.18 34.00
CA ALA A 158 19.85 -35.53 33.63
C ALA A 158 20.69 -35.23 34.90
N PRO A 159 22.02 -35.42 34.86
CA PRO A 159 22.88 -34.97 35.96
C PRO A 159 22.77 -33.44 36.10
N PRO A 160 22.89 -32.90 37.33
CA PRO A 160 22.82 -31.46 37.55
C PRO A 160 23.94 -30.75 36.78
N PRO A 161 23.72 -29.50 36.31
CA PRO A 161 24.76 -28.74 35.63
C PRO A 161 25.94 -28.53 36.59
N MET A 162 27.14 -28.89 36.14
CA MET A 162 28.36 -28.54 36.88
C MET A 162 28.44 -27.03 37.02
N ALA A 163 28.67 -26.55 38.25
CA ALA A 163 28.85 -25.12 38.49
C ALA A 163 30.03 -24.60 37.67
N ALA A 164 29.84 -23.45 37.00
CA ALA A 164 30.95 -22.75 36.38
C ALA A 164 32.00 -22.38 37.45
N PRO A 165 33.31 -22.47 37.16
CA PRO A 165 34.33 -22.04 38.11
C PRO A 165 34.14 -20.55 38.43
N PRO A 166 34.30 -20.13 39.70
CA PRO A 166 34.11 -18.74 40.08
C PRO A 166 35.09 -17.84 39.34
N ALA A 167 34.61 -16.65 38.94
CA ALA A 167 35.42 -15.68 38.23
C ALA A 167 36.67 -15.30 39.05
N ALA A 168 37.86 -15.49 38.47
CA ALA A 168 39.10 -15.11 39.11
C ALA A 168 39.14 -13.59 39.33
N TYR A 169 39.51 -13.20 40.56
CA TYR A 169 39.51 -11.82 41.02
C TYR A 169 40.31 -10.89 40.11
N ALA A 170 39.68 -9.82 39.64
CA ALA A 170 40.34 -8.80 38.82
C ALA A 170 41.34 -8.00 39.66
N ALA A 171 42.63 -8.25 39.46
CA ALA A 171 43.68 -7.35 39.94
C ALA A 171 43.71 -6.08 39.05
N PRO A 172 43.85 -4.87 39.64
CA PRO A 172 43.83 -3.63 38.87
C PRO A 172 45.10 -3.50 38.02
N MET A 173 44.96 -3.42 36.70
CA MET A 173 46.09 -3.22 35.80
C MET A 173 46.53 -1.75 35.81
N ALA A 174 47.82 -1.51 36.12
CA ALA A 174 48.37 -0.17 36.24
C ALA A 174 48.43 0.56 34.87
N PRO A 175 48.27 1.90 34.85
CA PRO A 175 48.30 2.67 33.61
C PRO A 175 49.74 2.82 33.06
N ALA A 176 49.89 2.56 31.75
CA ALA A 176 51.06 2.94 30.96
C ALA A 176 50.79 4.26 30.19
N PRO A 177 51.82 5.04 29.84
CA PRO A 177 51.66 6.50 29.72
C PRO A 177 51.11 7.00 28.37
N SER A 178 50.19 7.97 28.45
CA SER A 178 49.79 8.81 27.31
C SER A 178 50.87 9.89 27.04
N ALA A 179 51.52 9.83 25.89
CA ALA A 179 52.52 10.83 25.49
C ALA A 179 51.85 12.11 24.96
N PHE A 180 51.71 13.13 25.82
CA PHE A 180 51.39 14.51 25.42
C PHE A 180 52.66 15.37 25.45
N SER A 181 53.19 15.72 24.28
CA SER A 181 54.31 16.66 24.14
C SER A 181 53.81 18.10 24.06
N ALA A 182 53.95 18.79 25.20
CA ALA A 182 53.84 20.23 25.47
C ALA A 182 53.60 21.23 24.30
N GLN A 183 52.58 22.07 24.48
CA GLN A 183 52.69 23.50 24.15
C GLN A 183 53.55 24.22 25.21
N PRO A 184 54.23 25.31 24.84
CA PRO A 184 54.50 26.41 25.77
C PRO A 184 54.14 27.79 25.19
N GLY A 185 53.86 28.74 26.08
CA GLY A 185 54.01 30.19 25.81
C GLY A 185 52.84 30.90 25.11
N ALA A 186 52.06 31.67 25.88
CA ALA A 186 51.01 32.55 25.36
C ALA A 186 51.57 33.89 24.83
N LEU A 187 50.86 34.51 23.87
CA LEU A 187 50.73 35.98 23.69
C LEU A 187 49.55 36.30 22.73
N ARG A 188 48.99 37.52 22.80
CA ARG A 188 47.73 37.97 22.11
C ARG A 188 47.65 39.52 22.11
N PRO A 189 47.00 40.22 21.15
CA PRO A 189 46.55 39.86 19.78
C PRO A 189 47.58 40.42 18.75
N PRO A 190 47.39 41.42 17.83
CA PRO A 190 46.23 42.23 17.35
C PRO A 190 45.60 41.71 16.01
N PRO A 191 44.60 42.39 15.39
CA PRO A 191 43.86 41.89 14.22
C PRO A 191 43.90 42.77 12.94
N GLY A 192 43.50 42.21 11.78
CA GLY A 192 43.04 43.01 10.62
C GLY A 192 43.02 42.29 9.26
N MET A 193 41.97 42.55 8.46
CA MET A 193 41.75 42.22 7.03
C MET A 193 41.78 40.71 6.64
N ALA A 194 40.82 40.11 5.90
CA ALA A 194 39.82 40.49 4.89
C ALA A 194 40.31 40.48 3.42
N GLY A 195 39.57 39.78 2.56
CA GLY A 195 39.89 39.51 1.14
C GLY A 195 40.66 38.19 0.94
N GLY A 196 40.40 37.35 -0.07
CA GLY A 196 39.35 37.37 -1.10
C GLY A 196 39.91 37.40 -2.53
N GLY A 197 39.60 36.37 -3.34
CA GLY A 197 40.15 36.18 -4.70
C GLY A 197 41.54 35.53 -4.68
N ALA A 198 41.88 34.42 -5.35
CA ALA A 198 41.53 33.84 -6.66
C ALA A 198 42.37 34.36 -7.85
N ILE A 199 42.45 33.53 -8.90
CA ILE A 199 43.14 33.75 -10.21
C ILE A 199 44.67 33.54 -10.17
N GLY A 200 45.23 32.84 -11.17
CA GLY A 200 46.68 32.87 -11.44
C GLY A 200 47.37 31.58 -11.91
N GLY A 201 46.94 30.98 -13.04
CA GLY A 201 47.88 30.22 -13.89
C GLY A 201 48.79 31.17 -14.69
N PRO A 202 49.90 30.71 -15.32
CA PRO A 202 49.84 29.65 -16.34
C PRO A 202 51.01 28.63 -16.33
N ALA A 203 50.98 27.68 -17.26
CA ALA A 203 52.01 26.64 -17.46
C ALA A 203 52.99 26.98 -18.60
N ILE A 204 54.15 26.32 -18.67
CA ILE A 204 54.98 26.21 -19.89
C ILE A 204 55.81 24.90 -19.94
N TYR A 205 55.65 24.17 -21.07
CA TYR A 205 56.54 23.21 -21.75
C TYR A 205 57.07 21.91 -21.10
N GLY A 206 57.01 20.83 -21.89
CA GLY A 206 57.61 19.51 -21.61
C GLY A 206 56.95 18.38 -22.41
N SER A 207 57.30 18.21 -23.70
CA SER A 207 56.54 17.38 -24.66
C SER A 207 57.23 16.08 -25.09
N ALA A 208 56.52 14.93 -25.09
CA ALA A 208 56.88 13.74 -25.86
C ALA A 208 55.67 12.81 -26.16
N MET A 209 55.55 12.40 -27.42
CA MET A 209 54.80 11.25 -27.99
C MET A 209 53.32 11.02 -27.62
N ALA A 210 52.47 10.98 -28.65
CA ALA A 210 51.09 10.51 -28.59
C ALA A 210 50.98 9.01 -28.96
N VAL A 211 50.02 8.31 -28.33
CA VAL A 211 49.57 6.96 -28.69
C VAL A 211 48.20 7.09 -29.38
N PRO A 212 47.89 6.34 -30.46
CA PRO A 212 46.69 6.58 -31.25
C PRO A 212 45.39 6.37 -30.45
N ALA A 213 44.57 7.42 -30.39
CA ALA A 213 43.28 7.44 -29.70
C ALA A 213 42.18 6.68 -30.47
N GLY A 214 42.36 5.35 -30.62
CA GLY A 214 41.41 4.46 -31.28
C GLY A 214 40.77 3.39 -30.37
N PHE A 215 41.29 3.19 -29.15
CA PHE A 215 40.89 2.07 -28.27
C PHE A 215 40.38 2.50 -26.87
N GLN A 216 40.39 3.80 -26.58
CA GLN A 216 40.00 4.34 -25.26
C GLN A 216 38.63 5.03 -25.25
N ALA A 217 38.12 5.42 -26.43
CA ALA A 217 36.75 5.92 -26.58
C ALA A 217 35.69 4.82 -26.39
N SER A 218 36.01 3.57 -26.76
CA SER A 218 35.16 2.39 -26.57
C SER A 218 34.98 1.95 -25.11
N MET A 219 35.69 2.56 -24.16
CA MET A 219 35.43 2.39 -22.72
C MET A 219 34.69 3.57 -22.08
N ALA A 220 34.40 4.64 -22.84
CA ALA A 220 33.60 5.77 -22.36
C ALA A 220 32.08 5.49 -22.35
N GLU A 221 31.63 4.37 -22.93
CA GLU A 221 30.22 3.95 -22.94
C GLU A 221 29.84 3.03 -21.76
N GLN A 222 30.71 2.86 -20.75
CA GLN A 222 30.29 2.37 -19.43
C GLN A 222 29.63 3.49 -18.62
N VAL A 223 28.43 3.87 -19.02
CA VAL A 223 27.61 4.87 -18.32
C VAL A 223 27.02 4.27 -17.03
N ASP A 224 27.33 4.91 -15.89
CA ASP A 224 26.73 4.70 -14.56
C ASP A 224 26.80 3.29 -13.91
N GLU A 225 28.01 2.75 -13.64
CA GLU A 225 28.20 1.72 -12.58
C GLU A 225 28.54 2.34 -11.19
N ILE A 226 27.97 3.51 -10.87
CA ILE A 226 28.05 4.12 -9.53
C ILE A 226 26.89 3.58 -8.68
N GLY A 227 27.06 2.38 -8.10
CA GLY A 227 25.94 1.70 -7.40
C GLY A 227 26.27 0.65 -6.33
N GLY A 228 27.50 0.13 -6.25
CA GLY A 228 28.02 -0.64 -5.10
C GLY A 228 27.37 -2.00 -4.75
N THR A 229 26.17 -2.31 -5.24
CA THR A 229 25.47 -3.58 -5.00
C THR A 229 24.80 -4.05 -6.29
N ARG A 230 25.11 -5.27 -6.73
CA ARG A 230 24.55 -5.90 -7.92
C ARG A 230 23.42 -6.85 -7.53
N ALA A 231 22.50 -7.12 -8.45
CA ALA A 231 21.52 -8.19 -8.26
C ALA A 231 21.94 -9.43 -9.04
N VAL A 232 21.69 -10.61 -8.47
CA VAL A 232 21.80 -11.88 -9.19
C VAL A 232 20.41 -12.35 -9.55
N GLU A 233 20.15 -12.51 -10.83
CA GLU A 233 18.96 -13.17 -11.34
C GLU A 233 19.25 -14.63 -11.62
N VAL A 234 18.36 -15.52 -11.15
CA VAL A 234 18.39 -16.95 -11.47
C VAL A 234 17.06 -17.36 -12.06
N ALA A 235 17.04 -17.66 -13.35
CA ALA A 235 15.90 -18.26 -14.04
C ALA A 235 16.10 -19.77 -14.16
N ALA A 236 15.13 -20.55 -13.67
CA ALA A 236 15.10 -22.01 -13.79
C ALA A 236 14.28 -22.42 -15.02
N MET A 237 14.89 -23.20 -15.92
CA MET A 237 14.31 -23.68 -17.18
C MET A 237 14.11 -25.20 -17.15
N LEU A 238 12.97 -25.68 -17.65
CA LEU A 238 12.72 -27.09 -17.91
C LEU A 238 12.37 -27.24 -19.40
N GLY A 239 13.31 -27.80 -20.17
CA GLY A 239 13.32 -27.60 -21.62
C GLY A 239 13.37 -26.10 -21.94
N ASP A 240 12.53 -25.67 -22.88
CA ASP A 240 12.45 -24.27 -23.32
C ASP A 240 11.51 -23.39 -22.45
N SER A 241 10.95 -23.93 -21.36
CA SER A 241 10.01 -23.22 -20.49
C SER A 241 10.65 -22.71 -19.20
N VAL A 242 10.47 -21.43 -18.89
CA VAL A 242 10.80 -20.85 -17.58
C VAL A 242 9.84 -21.42 -16.53
N VAL A 243 10.37 -22.13 -15.53
CA VAL A 243 9.60 -22.67 -14.39
C VAL A 243 9.50 -21.66 -13.25
N GLY A 244 10.52 -20.82 -13.09
CA GLY A 244 10.50 -19.72 -12.12
C GLY A 244 11.76 -18.85 -12.20
N VAL A 245 11.67 -17.64 -11.66
CA VAL A 245 12.78 -16.69 -11.58
C VAL A 245 12.90 -16.19 -10.14
N LYS A 246 14.12 -16.16 -9.62
CA LYS A 246 14.45 -15.54 -8.32
C LYS A 246 15.53 -14.49 -8.50
N HIS A 247 15.33 -13.31 -7.91
CA HIS A 247 16.34 -12.26 -7.84
C HIS A 247 16.87 -12.14 -6.40
N CYS A 248 18.18 -12.30 -6.23
CA CYS A 248 18.88 -11.97 -4.99
C CYS A 248 19.44 -10.55 -5.12
N ILE A 249 19.07 -9.67 -4.18
CA ILE A 249 19.30 -8.21 -4.27
C ILE A 249 20.18 -7.71 -3.12
N ASP A 250 19.95 -8.21 -1.91
CA ASP A 250 20.68 -7.85 -0.69
C ASP A 250 21.34 -9.12 -0.13
N PRO A 251 22.68 -9.24 -0.14
CA PRO A 251 23.38 -10.42 0.38
C PRO A 251 23.28 -10.52 1.91
N ARG A 252 22.97 -9.42 2.60
CA ARG A 252 22.78 -9.37 4.07
C ARG A 252 21.34 -9.69 4.49
N GLY A 253 20.47 -10.06 3.53
CA GLY A 253 19.08 -10.44 3.75
C GLY A 253 18.87 -11.78 4.48
N GLY A 254 17.60 -12.16 4.63
CA GLY A 254 17.16 -13.39 5.32
C GLY A 254 17.03 -13.26 6.85
N LYS A 255 17.43 -12.13 7.44
CA LYS A 255 17.30 -11.85 8.88
C LYS A 255 16.74 -10.44 9.11
N VAL A 256 15.71 -10.35 9.96
CA VAL A 256 15.11 -9.07 10.37
C VAL A 256 16.07 -8.35 11.34
N THR A 257 16.40 -7.09 11.05
CA THR A 257 17.38 -6.32 11.85
C THR A 257 16.76 -5.71 13.11
N PRO A 258 17.57 -5.39 14.15
CA PRO A 258 17.09 -4.65 15.32
C PRO A 258 16.44 -3.30 14.97
N VAL A 259 16.92 -2.63 13.92
CA VAL A 259 16.36 -1.37 13.41
C VAL A 259 14.91 -1.56 12.95
N THR A 260 14.60 -2.70 12.31
CA THR A 260 13.22 -3.02 11.94
C THR A 260 12.34 -3.22 13.15
N TYR A 261 12.80 -3.93 14.18
CA TYR A 261 12.04 -4.08 15.43
C TYR A 261 11.85 -2.76 16.17
N ALA A 262 12.80 -1.81 16.08
CA ALA A 262 12.64 -0.48 16.65
C ALA A 262 11.46 0.30 16.02
N PHE A 263 11.19 0.14 14.72
CA PHE A 263 9.98 0.72 14.10
C PHE A 263 8.68 0.18 14.72
N PHE A 264 8.61 -1.13 15.01
CA PHE A 264 7.44 -1.71 15.71
C PHE A 264 7.35 -1.23 17.16
N ALA A 265 8.47 -1.11 17.88
CA ALA A 265 8.48 -0.61 19.25
C ALA A 265 8.02 0.87 19.34
N VAL A 266 8.50 1.73 18.43
CA VAL A 266 8.03 3.13 18.30
C VAL A 266 6.55 3.16 17.90
N GLY A 267 6.12 2.30 16.98
CA GLY A 267 4.72 2.16 16.58
C GLY A 267 3.79 1.85 17.76
N ILE A 268 4.18 0.89 18.60
CA ILE A 268 3.44 0.53 19.82
C ILE A 268 3.44 1.69 20.82
N ALA A 269 4.60 2.31 21.08
CA ALA A 269 4.70 3.42 22.05
C ALA A 269 3.83 4.62 21.67
N MET A 270 3.79 5.00 20.39
CA MET A 270 2.94 6.08 19.89
C MET A 270 1.45 5.71 19.89
N MET A 271 1.11 4.44 19.67
CA MET A 271 -0.27 3.94 19.80
C MET A 271 -0.76 4.02 21.25
N LEU A 272 0.07 3.63 22.21
CA LEU A 272 -0.25 3.69 23.64
C LEU A 272 -0.36 5.14 24.14
N ALA A 273 0.52 6.04 23.69
CA ALA A 273 0.41 7.48 23.98
C ALA A 273 -0.89 8.08 23.42
N SER A 274 -1.26 7.72 22.19
CA SER A 274 -2.54 8.11 21.57
C SER A 274 -3.74 7.59 22.35
N ALA A 275 -3.75 6.33 22.75
CA ALA A 275 -4.85 5.70 23.47
C ALA A 275 -5.00 6.28 24.89
N PHE A 276 -3.88 6.55 25.57
CA PHE A 276 -3.88 7.26 26.86
C PHE A 276 -4.42 8.69 26.73
N SER A 277 -4.04 9.41 25.68
CA SER A 277 -4.56 10.76 25.41
C SER A 277 -6.08 10.76 25.20
N PHE A 278 -6.58 9.82 24.39
CA PHE A 278 -8.02 9.63 24.16
C PHE A 278 -8.77 9.28 25.46
N TYR A 279 -8.25 8.36 26.27
CA TYR A 279 -8.82 8.05 27.59
C TYR A 279 -8.93 9.30 28.48
N VAL A 280 -7.87 10.11 28.56
CA VAL A 280 -7.84 11.33 29.37
C VAL A 280 -8.82 12.40 28.85
N ALA A 281 -9.02 12.49 27.53
CA ALA A 281 -10.04 13.36 26.94
C ALA A 281 -11.47 12.90 27.30
N VAL A 282 -11.76 11.59 27.22
CA VAL A 282 -13.06 11.00 27.56
C VAL A 282 -13.39 11.14 29.05
N ASP A 283 -12.43 10.86 29.94
CA ASP A 283 -12.55 11.09 31.39
C ASP A 283 -12.94 12.54 31.71
N ASN A 284 -12.27 13.50 31.05
CA ASN A 284 -12.54 14.93 31.24
C ASN A 284 -13.88 15.38 30.67
N ALA A 285 -14.33 14.79 29.55
CA ALA A 285 -15.66 15.03 29.00
C ALA A 285 -16.75 14.51 29.96
N ALA A 286 -16.61 13.28 30.47
CA ALA A 286 -17.53 12.70 31.44
C ALA A 286 -17.58 13.50 32.76
N TYR A 287 -16.41 13.93 33.27
CA TYR A 287 -16.33 14.82 34.43
C TYR A 287 -17.07 16.15 34.20
N ASN A 288 -16.88 16.78 33.04
CA ASN A 288 -17.53 18.04 32.71
C ASN A 288 -19.06 17.88 32.56
N HIS A 289 -19.53 16.76 31.98
CA HIS A 289 -20.95 16.45 31.86
C HIS A 289 -21.62 16.32 33.23
N GLY A 290 -21.15 15.39 34.06
CA GLY A 290 -21.71 15.17 35.41
C GLY A 290 -21.60 16.41 36.32
N ARG A 291 -20.55 17.23 36.13
CA ARG A 291 -20.44 18.53 36.80
C ARG A 291 -21.48 19.54 36.32
N TYR A 292 -21.72 19.64 35.01
CA TYR A 292 -22.73 20.52 34.44
C TYR A 292 -24.13 20.14 34.93
N GLU A 293 -24.46 18.84 34.91
CA GLU A 293 -25.72 18.31 35.45
C GLU A 293 -25.88 18.64 36.94
N TYR A 294 -24.85 18.38 37.76
CA TYR A 294 -24.92 18.68 39.19
C TYR A 294 -25.08 20.18 39.48
N GLU A 295 -24.31 21.05 38.83
CA GLU A 295 -24.38 22.50 39.08
C GLU A 295 -25.68 23.13 38.55
N THR A 296 -26.26 22.62 37.45
CA THR A 296 -27.51 23.14 36.87
C THR A 296 -28.78 22.50 37.45
N GLN A 297 -28.83 21.17 37.54
CA GLN A 297 -30.03 20.44 37.96
C GLN A 297 -30.19 20.39 39.47
N VAL A 298 -29.09 20.19 40.22
CA VAL A 298 -29.13 20.06 41.70
C VAL A 298 -28.93 21.41 42.37
N LEU A 299 -27.85 22.13 42.05
CA LEU A 299 -27.56 23.44 42.66
C LEU A 299 -28.32 24.62 42.03
N LYS A 300 -29.14 24.38 41.00
CA LYS A 300 -29.97 25.38 40.29
C LYS A 300 -29.21 26.61 39.79
N LYS A 301 -27.91 26.47 39.49
CA LYS A 301 -27.12 27.55 38.88
C LYS A 301 -27.48 27.67 37.39
N PRO A 302 -27.47 28.89 36.81
CA PRO A 302 -27.62 29.05 35.37
C PRO A 302 -26.40 28.46 34.65
N GLY A 303 -26.60 27.79 33.50
CA GLY A 303 -25.56 27.04 32.80
C GLY A 303 -24.29 27.85 32.47
N PHE A 304 -24.42 29.15 32.16
CA PHE A 304 -23.29 30.05 31.87
C PHE A 304 -22.34 30.27 33.07
N ALA A 305 -22.78 29.95 34.30
CA ALA A 305 -21.93 30.04 35.49
C ALA A 305 -21.04 28.80 35.69
N VAL A 306 -21.32 27.69 35.00
CA VAL A 306 -20.50 26.48 35.05
C VAL A 306 -19.21 26.71 34.28
N ARG A 307 -18.06 26.47 34.92
CA ARG A 307 -16.74 26.54 34.28
C ARG A 307 -16.19 25.12 34.08
N PRO A 308 -16.13 24.61 32.83
CA PRO A 308 -15.62 23.27 32.56
C PRO A 308 -14.11 23.20 32.78
N ARG A 309 -13.61 22.00 33.09
CA ARG A 309 -12.18 21.68 33.10
C ARG A 309 -11.69 21.58 31.66
N THR A 310 -10.80 22.50 31.27
CA THR A 310 -10.21 22.52 29.93
C THR A 310 -8.98 21.62 29.84
N MET A 311 -8.75 21.05 28.65
CA MET A 311 -7.53 20.33 28.31
C MET A 311 -6.51 21.27 27.63
N SER A 312 -5.24 20.87 27.65
CA SER A 312 -4.22 21.45 26.77
C SER A 312 -4.27 20.79 25.40
N MET A 313 -4.12 21.58 24.33
CA MET A 313 -4.04 21.10 22.94
C MET A 313 -2.94 20.05 22.72
N ALA A 314 -1.98 19.94 23.64
CA ALA A 314 -0.99 18.87 23.66
C ALA A 314 -1.61 17.45 23.69
N TYR A 315 -2.80 17.28 24.28
CA TYR A 315 -3.52 16.01 24.28
C TYR A 315 -4.09 15.69 22.89
N ASP A 316 -4.61 16.66 22.15
CA ASP A 316 -5.13 16.47 20.79
C ASP A 316 -3.99 16.08 19.83
N TRP A 317 -2.85 16.76 19.95
CA TRP A 317 -1.62 16.42 19.22
C TRP A 317 -1.05 15.05 19.61
N MET A 318 -1.08 14.66 20.88
CA MET A 318 -0.64 13.33 21.32
C MET A 318 -1.59 12.22 20.85
N MET A 319 -2.89 12.51 20.73
CA MET A 319 -3.89 11.60 20.16
C MET A 319 -3.68 11.42 18.65
N ILE A 320 -3.92 12.49 17.87
CA ILE A 320 -3.94 12.43 16.40
C ILE A 320 -2.52 12.20 15.86
N GLY A 321 -1.54 12.93 16.37
CA GLY A 321 -0.13 12.78 16.00
C GLY A 321 0.45 11.44 16.41
N GLY A 322 0.12 10.94 17.62
CA GLY A 322 0.52 9.61 18.08
C GLY A 322 -0.02 8.50 17.19
N LEU A 323 -1.30 8.56 16.81
CA LEU A 323 -1.91 7.59 15.89
C LEU A 323 -1.27 7.63 14.49
N LEU A 324 -1.06 8.81 13.92
CA LEU A 324 -0.43 8.96 12.60
C LEU A 324 1.03 8.48 12.59
N LEU A 325 1.81 8.81 13.62
CA LEU A 325 3.18 8.32 13.79
C LEU A 325 3.21 6.79 14.00
N SER A 326 2.25 6.24 14.74
CA SER A 326 2.11 4.80 14.96
C SER A 326 1.87 4.05 13.65
N ILE A 327 0.86 4.46 12.88
CA ILE A 327 0.55 3.87 11.57
C ILE A 327 1.77 3.97 10.63
N THR A 328 2.41 5.15 10.56
CA THR A 328 3.60 5.37 9.74
C THR A 328 4.76 4.45 10.14
N ALA A 329 5.02 4.30 11.43
CA ALA A 329 6.10 3.45 11.94
C ALA A 329 5.81 1.95 11.67
N PHE A 330 4.57 1.49 11.86
CA PHE A 330 4.18 0.12 11.51
C PHE A 330 4.28 -0.14 9.99
N THR A 331 3.83 0.78 9.14
CA THR A 331 3.94 0.65 7.68
C THR A 331 5.40 0.59 7.24
N ALA A 332 6.27 1.46 7.79
CA ALA A 332 7.70 1.44 7.52
C ALA A 332 8.37 0.14 8.01
N GLY A 333 8.02 -0.31 9.23
CA GLY A 333 8.49 -1.57 9.82
C GLY A 333 8.11 -2.79 9.00
N LEU A 334 6.86 -2.90 8.55
CA LEU A 334 6.38 -3.97 7.68
C LEU A 334 7.06 -3.94 6.30
N ALA A 335 7.17 -2.76 5.68
CA ALA A 335 7.85 -2.60 4.40
C ALA A 335 9.36 -2.91 4.48
N ARG A 336 10.00 -2.67 5.64
CA ARG A 336 11.39 -3.05 5.90
C ARG A 336 11.52 -4.55 6.18
N MET A 337 10.68 -5.11 7.06
CA MET A 337 10.65 -6.54 7.38
C MET A 337 10.41 -7.41 6.13
N ARG A 338 9.54 -6.99 5.20
CA ARG A 338 9.29 -7.73 3.94
C ARG A 338 10.53 -7.79 3.04
N ARG A 339 11.41 -6.78 3.08
CA ARG A 339 12.70 -6.78 2.36
C ARG A 339 13.72 -7.66 3.07
N GLU A 340 13.89 -7.48 4.38
CA GLU A 340 14.85 -8.24 5.18
C GLU A 340 14.53 -9.74 5.28
N LYS A 341 13.27 -10.15 5.15
CA LYS A 341 12.86 -11.56 5.06
C LYS A 341 13.13 -12.22 3.69
N GLN A 342 13.59 -11.50 2.67
CA GLN A 342 13.95 -12.12 1.38
C GLN A 342 15.24 -12.95 1.55
N SER A 343 15.16 -14.27 1.32
CA SER A 343 16.32 -15.18 1.36
C SER A 343 17.37 -14.77 0.31
N PRO A 344 18.64 -14.52 0.69
CA PRO A 344 19.72 -14.16 -0.24
C PRO A 344 20.30 -15.38 -0.99
N TYR A 345 19.91 -16.59 -0.61
CA TYR A 345 20.37 -17.83 -1.23
C TYR A 345 19.57 -18.13 -2.50
N VAL A 346 20.12 -18.92 -3.41
CA VAL A 346 19.31 -19.72 -4.35
C VAL A 346 19.71 -21.16 -4.15
N ARG A 347 18.80 -21.94 -3.55
CA ARG A 347 19.04 -23.34 -3.22
C ARG A 347 18.29 -24.26 -4.18
N ILE A 348 18.94 -25.35 -4.52
CA ILE A 348 18.44 -26.40 -5.42
C ILE A 348 18.57 -27.77 -4.72
N GLY A 349 17.66 -28.70 -4.97
CA GLY A 349 17.73 -30.06 -4.43
C GLY A 349 16.39 -30.65 -4.03
N THR A 350 16.38 -31.62 -3.12
CA THR A 350 15.20 -32.41 -2.72
C THR A 350 14.65 -32.09 -1.32
N ALA A 351 15.32 -31.23 -0.55
CA ALA A 351 14.85 -30.80 0.75
C ALA A 351 13.68 -29.81 0.65
N SER A 352 12.78 -29.79 1.64
CA SER A 352 11.56 -28.96 1.63
C SER A 352 11.79 -27.45 1.78
N ASN A 353 13.04 -27.02 2.01
CA ASN A 353 13.43 -25.64 2.25
C ASN A 353 14.24 -25.00 1.10
N VAL A 354 14.34 -25.66 -0.06
CA VAL A 354 15.02 -25.12 -1.25
C VAL A 354 14.08 -24.24 -2.09
N GLU A 355 14.62 -23.24 -2.80
CA GLU A 355 13.79 -22.40 -3.68
C GLU A 355 13.46 -23.05 -5.04
N PHE A 356 14.27 -23.99 -5.52
CA PHE A 356 13.99 -24.76 -6.74
C PHE A 356 14.13 -26.28 -6.49
N PRO A 357 13.03 -27.01 -6.27
CA PRO A 357 13.08 -28.45 -6.03
C PRO A 357 13.45 -29.21 -7.32
N ILE A 358 14.53 -29.99 -7.29
CA ILE A 358 15.05 -30.77 -8.42
C ILE A 358 15.66 -32.11 -7.99
N GLU A 359 15.62 -33.07 -8.91
CA GLU A 359 16.46 -34.28 -8.86
C GLU A 359 17.81 -33.99 -9.55
N GLY A 360 18.92 -34.51 -9.01
CA GLY A 360 20.26 -34.33 -9.59
C GLY A 360 21.01 -33.06 -9.14
N ALA A 361 20.65 -32.47 -8.00
CA ALA A 361 21.52 -31.52 -7.30
C ALA A 361 22.68 -32.24 -6.58
N PRO A 362 23.83 -31.57 -6.32
CA PRO A 362 24.97 -32.17 -5.59
C PRO A 362 24.66 -32.58 -4.14
N SER A 363 23.66 -31.95 -3.51
CA SER A 363 23.16 -32.28 -2.17
C SER A 363 21.66 -32.02 -2.05
N PRO A 364 20.95 -32.62 -1.06
CA PRO A 364 19.50 -32.40 -0.87
C PRO A 364 19.13 -30.94 -0.63
N ASP A 365 20.01 -30.17 0.00
CA ASP A 365 19.99 -28.71 0.01
C ASP A 365 21.36 -28.24 -0.52
N PHE A 366 21.40 -27.66 -1.73
CA PHE A 366 22.60 -27.13 -2.36
C PHE A 366 22.45 -25.63 -2.68
N ALA A 367 23.24 -24.77 -2.01
CA ALA A 367 23.19 -23.32 -2.20
C ALA A 367 23.98 -22.87 -3.46
N MET A 368 23.39 -23.09 -4.64
CA MET A 368 23.94 -22.69 -5.95
C MET A 368 24.25 -21.19 -6.04
N VAL A 369 23.48 -20.33 -5.38
CA VAL A 369 23.89 -18.94 -5.11
C VAL A 369 23.85 -18.69 -3.61
N ALA A 370 24.88 -18.03 -3.08
CA ALA A 370 24.98 -17.67 -1.67
C ALA A 370 25.62 -16.27 -1.51
N PRO A 371 25.30 -15.53 -0.45
CA PRO A 371 26.01 -14.29 -0.13
C PRO A 371 27.46 -14.59 0.29
N HIS A 372 28.40 -13.76 -0.16
CA HIS A 372 29.82 -13.85 0.14
C HIS A 372 30.40 -12.46 0.39
N GLY A 373 30.49 -12.06 1.67
CA GLY A 373 30.76 -10.68 2.03
C GLY A 373 29.60 -9.77 1.60
N ASP A 374 29.91 -8.79 0.75
CA ASP A 374 28.95 -7.79 0.25
C ASP A 374 28.50 -7.99 -1.20
N ASP A 375 28.83 -9.15 -1.80
CA ASP A 375 28.33 -9.58 -3.10
C ASP A 375 27.85 -11.05 -3.02
N PHE A 376 27.52 -11.65 -4.15
CA PHE A 376 27.10 -13.04 -4.27
C PHE A 376 28.17 -13.92 -4.91
N ALA A 377 28.23 -15.17 -4.45
CA ALA A 377 29.02 -16.24 -5.03
C ALA A 377 28.10 -17.27 -5.71
N PHE A 378 28.53 -17.78 -6.86
CA PHE A 378 27.92 -18.92 -7.54
C PHE A 378 28.70 -20.19 -7.19
N ASN A 379 28.01 -21.21 -6.68
CA ASN A 379 28.58 -22.50 -6.34
C ASN A 379 28.08 -23.57 -7.31
N PHE A 380 28.97 -24.48 -7.70
CA PHE A 380 28.65 -25.64 -8.52
C PHE A 380 29.43 -26.87 -8.05
N GLY A 381 28.90 -28.05 -8.34
CA GLY A 381 29.44 -29.31 -7.84
C GLY A 381 29.29 -30.47 -8.82
N HIS A 382 29.58 -31.68 -8.35
CA HIS A 382 29.44 -32.88 -9.18
C HIS A 382 27.99 -33.08 -9.62
N GLY A 383 27.78 -33.50 -10.88
CA GLY A 383 26.45 -33.58 -11.51
C GLY A 383 25.90 -32.26 -12.06
N MET A 384 26.65 -31.16 -11.96
CA MET A 384 26.32 -29.88 -12.60
C MET A 384 27.22 -29.63 -13.82
N GLU A 385 26.61 -29.49 -15.00
CA GLU A 385 27.29 -29.30 -16.28
C GLU A 385 26.96 -27.93 -16.87
N GLY A 386 27.90 -27.26 -17.53
CA GLY A 386 27.59 -25.98 -18.17
C GLY A 386 28.77 -25.07 -18.42
N GLU A 387 28.46 -23.81 -18.67
CA GLU A 387 29.41 -22.77 -19.10
C GLU A 387 29.14 -21.43 -18.40
N MET A 388 30.20 -20.65 -18.22
CA MET A 388 30.15 -19.23 -17.86
C MET A 388 30.60 -18.39 -19.05
N ILE A 389 29.74 -17.50 -19.52
CA ILE A 389 30.02 -16.58 -20.63
C ILE A 389 30.29 -15.18 -20.06
N ILE A 390 31.45 -14.61 -20.37
CA ILE A 390 31.87 -13.24 -20.01
C ILE A 390 32.48 -12.59 -21.25
N GLY A 391 32.00 -11.41 -21.64
CA GLY A 391 32.57 -10.64 -22.77
C GLY A 391 32.56 -11.37 -24.13
N GLY A 392 31.76 -12.43 -24.28
CA GLY A 392 31.74 -13.31 -25.47
C GLY A 392 32.69 -14.50 -25.40
N GLN A 393 33.58 -14.60 -24.40
CA GLN A 393 34.33 -15.82 -24.10
C GLN A 393 33.48 -16.75 -23.24
N SER A 394 33.49 -18.05 -23.56
CA SER A 394 32.88 -19.11 -22.74
C SER A 394 33.97 -19.90 -22.00
N THR A 395 33.73 -20.22 -20.74
CA THR A 395 34.58 -21.09 -19.92
C THR A 395 33.74 -22.22 -19.34
N SER A 396 34.19 -23.47 -19.49
CA SER A 396 33.46 -24.64 -19.00
C SER A 396 33.49 -24.73 -17.47
N LEU A 397 32.35 -25.02 -16.85
CA LEU A 397 32.29 -25.31 -15.42
C LEU A 397 33.10 -26.58 -15.06
N ALA A 398 33.16 -27.56 -15.97
CA ALA A 398 33.99 -28.75 -15.77
C ALA A 398 35.50 -28.44 -15.78
N GLU A 399 35.92 -27.44 -16.57
CA GLU A 399 37.31 -26.97 -16.59
C GLU A 399 37.67 -26.23 -15.30
N LEU A 400 36.79 -25.35 -14.81
CA LEU A 400 36.95 -24.69 -13.51
C LEU A 400 36.99 -25.70 -12.35
N ALA A 401 36.14 -26.73 -12.38
CA ALA A 401 36.18 -27.83 -11.41
C ALA A 401 37.51 -28.60 -11.47
N ALA A 402 38.05 -28.87 -12.66
CA ALA A 402 39.36 -29.50 -12.84
C ALA A 402 40.52 -28.62 -12.33
N GLN A 403 40.38 -27.29 -12.37
CA GLN A 403 41.28 -26.33 -11.72
C GLN A 403 41.07 -26.23 -10.18
N GLY A 404 40.21 -27.07 -9.59
CA GLY A 404 39.90 -27.05 -8.16
C GLY A 404 38.97 -25.91 -7.71
N ARG A 405 38.35 -25.18 -8.65
CA ARG A 405 37.42 -24.08 -8.37
C ARG A 405 35.99 -24.57 -8.49
N THR A 406 35.28 -24.66 -7.37
CA THR A 406 33.83 -25.00 -7.28
C THR A 406 32.95 -23.79 -6.92
N THR A 407 33.56 -22.64 -6.66
CA THR A 407 32.90 -21.37 -6.32
C THR A 407 33.47 -20.25 -7.20
N ILE A 408 32.58 -19.45 -7.78
CA ILE A 408 32.88 -18.21 -8.50
C ILE A 408 32.45 -17.05 -7.60
N SER A 409 33.40 -16.28 -7.10
CA SER A 409 33.17 -15.19 -6.14
C SER A 409 34.16 -14.03 -6.35
N PRO A 410 33.69 -12.77 -6.47
CA PRO A 410 32.29 -12.39 -6.77
C PRO A 410 31.86 -12.89 -8.16
N ILE A 411 30.56 -12.96 -8.44
CA ILE A 411 30.07 -13.20 -9.80
C ILE A 411 30.42 -11.98 -10.68
N PRO A 412 31.15 -12.15 -11.81
CA PRO A 412 31.61 -11.01 -12.60
C PRO A 412 30.48 -10.21 -13.26
N ALA A 413 30.71 -8.90 -13.49
CA ALA A 413 29.77 -8.03 -14.17
C ALA A 413 29.47 -8.54 -15.59
N GLY A 414 28.18 -8.60 -15.95
CA GLY A 414 27.75 -9.11 -17.26
C GLY A 414 27.95 -10.62 -17.48
N ALA A 415 28.41 -11.38 -16.47
CA ALA A 415 28.52 -12.82 -16.56
C ALA A 415 27.14 -13.47 -16.73
N LYS A 416 27.06 -14.42 -17.67
CA LYS A 416 25.90 -15.29 -17.90
C LYS A 416 26.36 -16.73 -17.71
N ILE A 417 25.96 -17.35 -16.60
CA ILE A 417 26.28 -18.74 -16.29
C ILE A 417 25.06 -19.59 -16.66
N ARG A 418 25.25 -20.51 -17.60
CA ARG A 418 24.25 -21.52 -17.98
C ARG A 418 24.69 -22.85 -17.36
N VAL A 419 23.93 -23.34 -16.37
CA VAL A 419 24.25 -24.60 -15.68
C VAL A 419 23.05 -25.54 -15.67
N ARG A 420 23.28 -26.80 -16.02
CA ARG A 420 22.31 -27.89 -15.98
C ARG A 420 22.55 -28.73 -14.74
N ALA A 421 21.49 -29.00 -13.98
CA ALA A 421 21.46 -29.97 -12.90
C ALA A 421 20.30 -30.93 -13.17
N GLY A 422 20.63 -32.19 -13.49
CA GLY A 422 19.66 -33.19 -13.93
C GLY A 422 18.84 -32.74 -15.16
N LYS A 423 17.53 -32.53 -14.95
CA LYS A 423 16.56 -32.13 -15.99
C LYS A 423 16.42 -30.60 -16.14
N THR A 424 16.89 -29.82 -15.16
CA THR A 424 16.68 -28.36 -15.09
C THR A 424 17.93 -27.61 -15.52
N THR A 425 17.77 -26.55 -16.31
CA THR A 425 18.85 -25.61 -16.66
C THR A 425 18.61 -24.28 -15.98
N PHE A 426 19.56 -23.83 -15.17
CA PHE A 426 19.55 -22.51 -14.54
C PHE A 426 20.38 -21.53 -15.37
N LEU A 427 19.82 -20.33 -15.56
CA LEU A 427 20.51 -19.18 -16.11
C LEU A 427 20.75 -18.20 -14.97
N VAL A 428 22.00 -18.11 -14.52
CA VAL A 428 22.43 -17.17 -13.47
C VAL A 428 23.09 -15.97 -14.14
N SER A 429 22.58 -14.77 -13.91
CA SER A 429 23.09 -13.54 -14.51
C SER A 429 23.31 -12.45 -13.46
N ALA A 430 24.47 -11.79 -13.50
CA ALA A 430 24.71 -10.56 -12.76
C ALA A 430 24.03 -9.39 -13.51
N VAL A 431 23.00 -8.81 -12.91
CA VAL A 431 22.20 -7.72 -13.49
C VAL A 431 22.28 -6.46 -12.62
N PRO A 432 22.17 -5.26 -13.22
CA PRO A 432 21.99 -4.03 -12.46
C PRO A 432 20.78 -4.16 -11.53
N GLN A 433 20.87 -3.66 -10.29
CA GLN A 433 19.74 -3.73 -9.38
C GLN A 433 18.50 -3.07 -10.02
N PRO A 434 17.32 -3.74 -10.01
CA PRO A 434 16.12 -3.16 -10.59
C PRO A 434 15.76 -1.89 -9.82
N ARG A 435 15.89 -0.72 -10.47
CA ARG A 435 15.55 0.60 -9.93
C ARG A 435 14.09 0.58 -9.48
N ARG A 436 13.86 0.30 -8.19
CA ARG A 436 12.51 0.26 -7.61
C ARG A 436 11.95 1.67 -7.74
N GLN A 437 10.90 1.84 -8.54
CA GLN A 437 10.06 3.01 -8.45
C GLN A 437 9.44 3.01 -7.05
N THR A 438 10.05 3.77 -6.14
CA THR A 438 9.41 4.11 -4.87
C THR A 438 8.25 5.03 -5.21
N ALA A 439 7.06 4.43 -5.38
CA ALA A 439 5.84 5.09 -5.02
C ALA A 439 5.93 5.46 -3.53
N ALA A 440 6.51 6.62 -3.23
CA ALA A 440 6.20 7.31 -1.99
C ALA A 440 4.68 7.50 -1.94
N LEU A 441 4.09 7.61 -0.75
CA LEU A 441 2.62 7.70 -0.61
C LEU A 441 1.97 8.77 -1.50
N PHE A 442 2.73 9.81 -1.88
CA PHE A 442 2.29 10.92 -2.70
C PHE A 442 2.96 11.00 -4.08
N ALA A 443 3.85 10.06 -4.46
CA ALA A 443 4.51 10.06 -5.77
C ALA A 443 3.62 9.63 -6.95
N ALA A 444 2.48 9.01 -6.65
CA ALA A 444 1.41 8.75 -7.63
C ALA A 444 0.41 9.91 -7.76
N LEU A 445 0.49 10.93 -6.89
CA LEU A 445 -0.30 12.14 -7.03
C LEU A 445 0.44 13.11 -7.96
N GLU A 446 -0.22 13.49 -9.04
CA GLU A 446 0.30 14.49 -9.98
C GLU A 446 0.63 15.79 -9.24
N SER A 447 1.71 16.48 -9.64
CA SER A 447 2.13 17.74 -9.00
C SER A 447 1.02 18.80 -8.97
N ARG A 448 0.10 18.78 -9.94
CA ARG A 448 -1.13 19.59 -9.97
C ARG A 448 -2.08 19.24 -8.83
N VAL A 449 -2.34 17.95 -8.59
CA VAL A 449 -3.19 17.47 -7.49
C VAL A 449 -2.55 17.83 -6.15
N LEU A 450 -1.23 17.68 -6.01
CA LEU A 450 -0.50 18.09 -4.81
C LEU A 450 -0.60 19.62 -4.58
N ALA A 451 -0.52 20.42 -5.65
CA ALA A 451 -0.70 21.87 -5.59
C ALA A 451 -2.14 22.28 -5.22
N TYR A 452 -3.17 21.56 -5.69
CA TYR A 452 -4.55 21.78 -5.26
C TYR A 452 -4.74 21.46 -3.78
N PHE A 453 -4.16 20.36 -3.26
CA PHE A 453 -4.20 20.07 -1.83
C PHE A 453 -3.44 21.10 -0.98
N ALA A 454 -2.25 21.53 -1.42
CA ALA A 454 -1.48 22.56 -0.72
C ALA A 454 -2.17 23.93 -0.74
N GLY A 455 -2.75 24.33 -1.88
CA GLY A 455 -3.53 25.56 -2.01
C GLY A 455 -4.82 25.53 -1.19
N SER A 456 -5.55 24.40 -1.21
CA SER A 456 -6.73 24.20 -0.37
C SER A 456 -6.38 24.28 1.12
N LEU A 457 -5.30 23.61 1.56
CA LEU A 457 -4.82 23.69 2.94
C LEU A 457 -4.43 25.12 3.33
N ALA A 458 -3.75 25.86 2.45
CA ALA A 458 -3.41 27.27 2.69
C ALA A 458 -4.65 28.17 2.81
N VAL A 459 -5.70 27.93 2.00
CA VAL A 459 -6.98 28.65 2.11
C VAL A 459 -7.70 28.31 3.42
N HIS A 460 -7.75 27.04 3.82
CA HIS A 460 -8.38 26.63 5.09
C HIS A 460 -7.61 27.16 6.31
N LEU A 461 -6.28 27.14 6.29
CA LEU A 461 -5.45 27.73 7.36
C LEU A 461 -5.57 29.26 7.39
N GLY A 462 -5.69 29.93 6.23
CA GLY A 462 -5.95 31.36 6.14
C GLY A 462 -7.32 31.73 6.70
N PHE A 463 -8.37 30.98 6.35
CA PHE A 463 -9.71 31.16 6.90
C PHE A 463 -9.75 30.92 8.41
N TRP A 464 -9.11 29.84 8.89
CA TRP A 464 -8.96 29.57 10.33
C TRP A 464 -8.22 30.70 11.05
N ALA A 465 -7.12 31.22 10.48
CA ALA A 465 -6.39 32.36 11.05
C ALA A 465 -7.20 33.66 11.06
N ILE A 466 -8.12 33.86 10.10
CA ILE A 466 -9.09 34.98 10.12
C ILE A 466 -10.11 34.77 11.24
N LEU A 467 -10.64 33.56 11.44
CA LEU A 467 -11.55 33.26 12.56
C LEU A 467 -10.87 33.51 13.92
N GLN A 468 -9.57 33.21 14.06
CA GLN A 468 -8.78 33.54 15.26
C GLN A 468 -8.53 35.05 15.47
N GLN A 469 -8.87 35.91 14.49
CA GLN A 469 -8.74 37.38 14.57
C GLN A 469 -10.10 38.09 14.76
N ILE A 470 -11.22 37.40 14.60
CA ILE A 470 -12.54 37.96 14.90
C ILE A 470 -12.64 38.08 16.43
N PRO A 471 -12.87 39.27 17.01
CA PRO A 471 -13.08 39.40 18.44
C PRO A 471 -14.40 38.72 18.81
N VAL A 472 -14.34 37.83 19.81
CA VAL A 472 -15.55 37.25 20.40
C VAL A 472 -16.18 38.33 21.29
N GLU A 473 -17.12 39.09 20.73
CA GLU A 473 -17.95 39.99 21.52
C GLU A 473 -18.85 39.14 22.45
N ASP A 474 -18.91 39.50 23.75
CA ASP A 474 -19.69 38.82 24.80
C ASP A 474 -21.23 38.92 24.61
N SER A 475 -21.72 39.14 23.39
CA SER A 475 -23.12 39.45 23.08
C SER A 475 -23.56 38.91 21.72
N GLY A 476 -23.90 37.62 21.69
CA GLY A 476 -24.93 37.11 20.77
C GLY A 476 -24.50 36.23 19.59
N ALA A 477 -23.26 35.74 19.53
CA ALA A 477 -22.86 34.75 18.52
C ALA A 477 -21.77 33.76 18.97
N ASN A 478 -21.93 33.13 20.14
CA ASN A 478 -21.22 31.88 20.41
C ASN A 478 -21.76 30.80 19.46
N ILE A 479 -21.07 30.59 18.34
CA ILE A 479 -21.24 29.39 17.51
C ILE A 479 -20.60 28.23 18.28
N ASP A 480 -21.35 27.73 19.28
CA ASP A 480 -20.96 26.56 20.04
C ASP A 480 -20.99 25.34 19.13
N LEU A 481 -19.80 24.95 18.66
CA LEU A 481 -19.62 23.86 17.71
C LEU A 481 -20.08 22.50 18.27
N ALA A 482 -20.15 22.34 19.59
CA ALA A 482 -20.71 21.15 20.22
C ALA A 482 -22.25 21.13 20.15
N SER A 483 -22.91 22.29 20.26
CA SER A 483 -24.37 22.39 20.10
C SER A 483 -24.85 22.06 18.67
N LEU A 484 -23.99 22.31 17.67
CA LEU A 484 -24.24 21.93 16.27
C LEU A 484 -24.11 20.41 16.06
N GLU A 485 -23.23 19.73 16.79
CA GLU A 485 -23.09 18.28 16.74
C GLU A 485 -24.33 17.57 17.32
N ASP A 486 -24.88 18.07 18.44
CA ASP A 486 -26.13 17.60 19.05
C ASP A 486 -27.40 17.94 18.22
N THR A 487 -27.27 18.85 17.26
CA THR A 487 -28.31 19.12 16.25
C THR A 487 -28.25 18.10 15.09
N ALA A 488 -27.04 17.69 14.68
CA ALA A 488 -26.86 16.74 13.59
C ALA A 488 -27.38 15.34 13.95
N THR A 489 -27.11 14.85 15.17
CA THR A 489 -27.55 13.53 15.67
C THR A 489 -29.08 13.41 15.76
N ARG A 490 -29.80 14.49 16.11
CA ARG A 490 -31.28 14.50 16.18
C ARG A 490 -31.99 14.35 14.83
N THR A 491 -31.31 14.53 13.70
CA THR A 491 -31.97 14.53 12.37
C THR A 491 -32.48 13.16 11.89
N ASN A 492 -32.21 12.06 12.61
CA ASN A 492 -32.58 10.69 12.19
C ASN A 492 -33.24 9.83 13.28
N SER A 493 -33.83 10.45 14.31
CA SER A 493 -34.69 9.76 15.26
C SER A 493 -35.94 10.60 15.54
N ALA A 494 -37.04 10.29 14.85
CA ALA A 494 -38.35 10.82 15.17
C ALA A 494 -38.88 10.12 16.46
N SER A 495 -38.35 10.54 17.61
CA SER A 495 -38.87 10.16 18.93
C SER A 495 -40.19 10.89 19.18
N GLN A 496 -41.24 10.30 18.59
CA GLN A 496 -42.66 10.41 18.92
C GLN A 496 -42.96 11.24 20.17
N ASP A 497 -43.63 12.38 20.01
CA ASP A 497 -44.08 13.22 21.12
C ASP A 497 -45.05 12.43 22.02
N ASP A 498 -44.67 12.22 23.28
CA ASP A 498 -45.58 11.68 24.29
C ASP A 498 -46.71 12.70 24.57
N PRO A 499 -47.98 12.28 24.64
CA PRO A 499 -49.08 13.18 24.97
C PRO A 499 -48.92 13.72 26.41
N PRO A 500 -49.36 14.95 26.70
CA PRO A 500 -49.25 15.52 28.03
C PRO A 500 -50.01 14.67 29.06
N PRO A 501 -49.53 14.59 30.33
CA PRO A 501 -50.23 13.86 31.38
C PRO A 501 -51.67 14.35 31.56
N PRO A 502 -52.62 13.46 31.90
CA PRO A 502 -53.95 13.88 32.30
C PRO A 502 -53.89 14.71 33.59
N GLU A 503 -54.83 15.65 33.73
CA GLU A 503 -54.99 16.45 34.95
C GLU A 503 -55.37 15.53 36.13
N GLU A 504 -54.86 15.83 37.33
CA GLU A 504 -55.12 15.01 38.52
C GLU A 504 -56.56 15.21 38.99
N GLU A 505 -57.35 14.13 39.06
CA GLU A 505 -58.71 14.17 39.60
C GLU A 505 -58.69 14.40 41.13
N ASP A 506 -59.36 15.47 41.59
CA ASP A 506 -59.57 15.75 43.02
C ASP A 506 -60.18 14.54 43.74
N LYS A 507 -59.45 13.97 44.70
CA LYS A 507 -59.99 12.98 45.63
C LYS A 507 -60.61 13.68 46.84
N PRO A 508 -61.72 13.16 47.40
CA PRO A 508 -62.30 13.69 48.63
C PRO A 508 -61.32 13.66 49.81
N ASP A 509 -61.53 14.61 50.73
CA ASP A 509 -60.76 14.75 51.97
C ASP A 509 -61.22 13.73 53.03
N ASP A 510 -60.56 12.58 53.09
CA ASP A 510 -60.71 11.56 54.12
C ASP A 510 -60.02 11.99 55.42
N GLY A 511 -60.57 13.00 56.08
CA GLY A 511 -59.90 13.72 57.18
C GLY A 511 -59.53 12.89 58.41
N ALA A 512 -58.28 13.05 58.87
CA ALA A 512 -57.80 12.66 60.19
C ALA A 512 -56.78 13.70 60.73
N GLU A 513 -56.90 14.03 62.01
CA GLU A 513 -56.00 14.95 62.75
C GLU A 513 -54.60 14.30 62.93
N GLU A 514 -53.49 14.99 63.21
CA GLU A 514 -53.24 15.87 64.36
C GLU A 514 -51.82 16.52 64.25
N SER A 515 -51.58 17.67 64.91
CA SER A 515 -50.25 18.29 65.18
C SER A 515 -49.44 18.83 63.97
N GLY A 516 -48.82 20.01 63.96
CA GLY A 516 -48.64 21.08 64.95
C GLY A 516 -47.25 21.74 64.74
N GLY A 517 -47.04 23.06 64.80
CA GLY A 517 -47.92 24.22 65.01
C GLY A 517 -47.12 25.54 64.98
N THR A 518 -47.77 26.66 65.35
CA THR A 518 -47.18 27.99 65.63
C THR A 518 -46.28 28.65 64.55
N GLY A 519 -46.88 29.54 63.75
CA GLY A 519 -46.19 30.60 63.00
C GLY A 519 -47.07 31.84 62.88
N THR A 520 -46.82 32.87 63.69
CA THR A 520 -47.69 34.07 63.75
C THR A 520 -47.54 34.95 62.51
N ALA A 521 -48.63 35.17 61.78
CA ALA A 521 -48.69 36.17 60.72
C ALA A 521 -48.66 37.59 61.31
N MET A 522 -47.73 38.43 60.87
CA MET A 522 -47.82 39.88 61.04
C MET A 522 -48.32 40.52 59.74
N ALA A 523 -49.37 41.33 59.84
CA ALA A 523 -49.77 42.23 58.77
C ALA A 523 -48.79 43.42 58.69
N LEU A 524 -48.59 43.94 57.48
CA LEU A 524 -47.92 45.22 57.22
C LEU A 524 -48.67 45.98 56.11
N ASP A 525 -48.52 47.30 56.11
CA ASP A 525 -49.58 48.22 55.71
C ASP A 525 -49.75 48.51 54.21
N GLU A 526 -50.91 49.10 53.87
CA GLU A 526 -51.32 49.47 52.52
C GLU A 526 -50.40 50.52 51.85
N GLY A 527 -49.64 50.07 50.85
CA GLY A 527 -48.86 50.94 49.96
C GLY A 527 -49.75 51.71 48.98
N LYS A 528 -49.86 53.04 49.15
CA LYS A 528 -50.71 53.94 48.35
C LYS A 528 -50.40 53.93 46.84
N MET A 529 -51.44 54.08 46.02
CA MET A 529 -51.32 54.27 44.57
C MET A 529 -50.39 55.44 44.19
N GLY A 530 -49.54 55.20 43.17
CA GLY A 530 -48.89 56.25 42.40
C GLY A 530 -49.87 57.05 41.53
N LYS A 531 -49.45 58.24 41.09
CA LYS A 531 -50.23 59.09 40.18
C LYS A 531 -50.12 58.57 38.73
N LYS A 532 -51.14 58.83 37.90
CA LYS A 532 -51.19 58.34 36.51
C LYS A 532 -50.23 59.01 35.53
N GLU A 533 -49.70 60.19 35.87
CA GLU A 533 -48.79 60.97 35.01
C GLU A 533 -47.44 61.11 35.73
N SER A 534 -46.45 60.29 35.38
CA SER A 534 -45.07 60.43 35.90
C SER A 534 -44.03 59.76 34.99
N ASP A 535 -43.20 60.58 34.34
CA ASP A 535 -42.35 60.16 33.23
C ASP A 535 -40.99 59.58 33.71
N ARG A 536 -41.02 58.45 34.41
CA ARG A 536 -39.80 57.68 34.79
C ARG A 536 -39.82 56.27 34.22
N ALA A 537 -38.75 55.91 33.53
CA ALA A 537 -38.62 54.67 32.79
C ALA A 537 -38.06 53.52 33.66
N GLU A 538 -38.92 52.91 34.48
CA GLU A 538 -38.66 51.63 35.17
C GLU A 538 -39.98 50.86 35.30
N GLY A 539 -40.02 49.60 34.84
CA GLY A 539 -41.16 48.69 35.08
C GLY A 539 -42.24 48.57 33.99
N GLN A 540 -41.93 47.79 32.93
CA GLN A 540 -42.86 47.00 32.09
C GLN A 540 -44.23 47.61 31.69
N TYR A 541 -44.38 47.95 30.41
CA TYR A 541 -45.68 48.15 29.78
C TYR A 541 -46.50 46.84 29.75
N LYS A 542 -47.65 46.81 30.41
CA LYS A 542 -48.76 45.92 29.99
C LYS A 542 -49.29 46.44 28.65
N MET A 543 -48.89 45.82 27.54
CA MET A 543 -49.64 45.96 26.30
C MET A 543 -51.09 45.51 26.54
N LYS A 544 -52.04 46.24 25.96
CA LYS A 544 -53.41 45.74 25.82
C LYS A 544 -53.34 44.39 25.09
N LYS A 545 -54.06 43.38 25.59
CA LYS A 545 -54.58 42.34 24.71
C LYS A 545 -55.70 42.97 23.88
N GLU A 546 -55.33 43.56 22.74
CA GLU A 546 -56.29 43.80 21.67
C GLU A 546 -56.79 42.41 21.24
N GLN A 547 -58.09 42.14 21.37
CA GLN A 547 -58.64 40.83 21.10
C GLN A 547 -58.93 40.70 19.60
N GLU A 548 -57.85 40.57 18.81
CA GLU A 548 -57.95 40.33 17.38
C GLU A 548 -58.69 39.01 17.13
N ASP A 549 -59.79 39.09 16.38
CA ASP A 549 -60.46 37.89 15.87
C ASP A 549 -59.48 37.15 14.95
N PRO A 550 -59.16 35.86 15.21
CA PRO A 550 -58.17 35.12 14.42
C PRO A 550 -58.57 34.98 12.95
N GLN A 551 -59.83 35.21 12.58
CA GLN A 551 -60.24 35.29 11.17
C GLN A 551 -59.75 36.58 10.50
N LEU A 552 -59.74 37.71 11.21
CA LEU A 552 -59.31 39.01 10.70
C LEU A 552 -57.78 39.04 10.49
N ALA A 553 -57.02 38.58 11.49
CA ALA A 553 -55.56 38.47 11.39
C ALA A 553 -55.14 37.54 10.22
N ARG A 554 -55.89 36.46 9.98
CA ARG A 554 -55.66 35.55 8.84
C ARG A 554 -55.98 36.20 7.49
N GLN A 555 -57.02 37.05 7.40
CA GLN A 555 -57.33 37.81 6.19
C GLN A 555 -56.24 38.85 5.89
N GLN A 556 -55.80 39.61 6.89
CA GLN A 556 -54.72 40.59 6.74
C GLN A 556 -53.39 39.94 6.31
N ALA A 557 -53.05 38.77 6.85
CA ALA A 557 -51.88 38.02 6.41
C ALA A 557 -51.96 37.59 4.93
N ILE A 558 -53.15 37.24 4.42
CA ILE A 558 -53.38 36.89 3.01
C ILE A 558 -53.26 38.13 2.11
N GLU A 559 -53.81 39.28 2.52
CA GLU A 559 -53.65 40.54 1.77
C GLU A 559 -52.19 41.01 1.75
N GLN A 560 -51.47 40.91 2.87
CA GLN A 560 -50.03 41.22 2.91
C GLN A 560 -49.22 40.29 2.01
N ALA A 561 -49.49 38.98 2.00
CA ALA A 561 -48.82 38.03 1.11
C ALA A 561 -49.11 38.27 -0.38
N ARG A 562 -50.32 38.74 -0.73
CA ARG A 562 -50.64 39.17 -2.11
C ARG A 562 -49.95 40.49 -2.47
N ASN A 563 -49.98 41.50 -1.59
CA ASN A 563 -49.31 42.78 -1.81
C ASN A 563 -47.77 42.64 -1.89
N ALA A 564 -47.19 41.64 -1.22
CA ALA A 564 -45.79 41.27 -1.31
C ALA A 564 -45.45 40.43 -2.57
N GLY A 565 -46.42 40.08 -3.41
CA GLY A 565 -46.21 39.25 -4.62
C GLY A 565 -45.89 37.78 -4.33
N ILE A 566 -46.12 37.30 -3.11
CA ILE A 566 -45.88 35.91 -2.68
C ILE A 566 -47.06 35.01 -3.07
N LEU A 567 -48.27 35.57 -3.08
CA LEU A 567 -49.46 34.98 -3.69
C LEU A 567 -49.82 35.78 -4.95
N GLY A 568 -49.88 35.10 -6.10
CA GLY A 568 -50.25 35.69 -7.40
C GLY A 568 -51.73 36.05 -7.54
#